data_AF-F3GJL2-F1
#
_entry.id   AF-F3GJL2-F1
#
_cell.length_a   1.000
_cell.length_b   1.000
_cell.length_c   1.000
_cell.angle_alpha   90.00
_cell.angle_beta   90.00
_cell.angle_gamma   90.00
#
_symmetry.space_group_name_H-M   'P 1'
#
loop_
_entity.id
_entity.type
_entity.pdbx_description
1 polymer ?
#
loop_
_entity_poly.entity_id
_entity_poly.type
_entity_poly.pdbx_seq_one_letter_code
_entity_poly.pdbx_strand_id
1 'polypeptide(L)'
;VPGGFSKNEEVRIELPGKLGQIAKKMKMLGMGTQVDQLETSMNQAAEAAVPQAQALLVDAVKKMSVTDAKAILGGGKDSATQYLSSTSREQIRAKFLPIVKKSTDQVGLAQKYNAFAGKAAALGALDSKSANLEGYVTEQALNGLFEMIAKQEESIRANPAAAATGLAKKVFGAL
;
A
#
# COMPACT_ATOMS: atom_id res chain seq x y z
N VAL A 1 -5.93 -8.38 5.51
CA VAL A 1 -6.98 -8.09 6.52
C VAL A 1 -7.97 -7.14 5.85
N PRO A 2 -9.27 -7.45 5.79
CA PRO A 2 -10.25 -6.54 5.21
C PRO A 2 -10.20 -5.18 5.93
N GLY A 3 -10.07 -4.09 5.19
CA GLY A 3 -10.04 -2.74 5.76
C GLY A 3 -8.66 -2.17 6.07
N GLY A 4 -7.56 -2.84 5.70
CA GLY A 4 -6.21 -2.38 6.00
C GLY A 4 -5.85 -1.02 5.39
N PHE A 5 -6.34 -0.74 4.17
CA PHE A 5 -6.11 0.54 3.47
C PHE A 5 -7.31 1.46 3.60
N SER A 6 -8.51 0.91 3.46
CA SER A 6 -9.76 1.70 3.48
C SER A 6 -10.13 2.27 4.86
N LYS A 7 -9.61 1.70 5.96
CA LYS A 7 -9.89 2.18 7.34
C LYS A 7 -8.68 2.83 8.03
N ASN A 8 -7.54 2.90 7.35
CA ASN A 8 -6.34 3.54 7.88
C ASN A 8 -6.03 4.78 7.03
N GLU A 9 -6.33 5.96 7.59
CA GLU A 9 -6.14 7.24 6.89
C GLU A 9 -4.69 7.45 6.43
N GLU A 10 -3.71 6.84 7.10
CA GLU A 10 -2.29 7.01 6.79
C GLU A 10 -1.85 6.28 5.53
N VAL A 11 -2.56 5.22 5.15
CA VAL A 11 -2.24 4.42 3.95
C VAL A 11 -3.38 4.40 2.94
N ARG A 12 -4.49 5.11 3.23
CA ARG A 12 -5.64 5.22 2.34
C ARG A 12 -5.21 5.81 1.01
N ILE A 13 -5.56 5.11 -0.07
CA ILE A 13 -5.23 5.53 -1.42
C ILE A 13 -6.31 6.49 -1.92
N GLU A 14 -5.92 7.75 -2.13
CA GLU A 14 -6.73 8.77 -2.78
C GLU A 14 -6.33 8.95 -4.25
N LEU A 15 -7.06 9.78 -4.98
CA LEU A 15 -6.69 10.14 -6.35
C LEU A 15 -5.43 11.02 -6.39
N PRO A 16 -4.50 10.81 -7.33
CA PRO A 16 -3.23 11.53 -7.36
C PRO A 16 -3.37 12.97 -7.88
N GLY A 17 -2.49 13.85 -7.40
CA GLY A 17 -2.22 15.16 -8.00
C GLY A 17 -3.48 15.99 -8.28
N LYS A 18 -3.63 16.45 -9.54
CA LYS A 18 -4.78 17.25 -9.98
C LYS A 18 -6.10 16.48 -9.88
N LEU A 19 -6.10 15.16 -10.06
CA LEU A 19 -7.30 14.33 -9.90
C LEU A 19 -7.77 14.35 -8.45
N GLY A 20 -6.85 14.28 -7.47
CA GLY A 20 -7.19 14.43 -6.04
C GLY A 20 -7.81 15.79 -5.70
N GLN A 21 -7.32 16.87 -6.31
CA GLN A 21 -7.90 18.20 -6.10
C GLN A 21 -9.31 18.33 -6.70
N ILE A 22 -9.51 17.77 -7.89
CA ILE A 22 -10.84 17.74 -8.55
C ILE A 22 -11.80 16.84 -7.78
N ALA A 23 -11.32 15.71 -7.27
CA ALA A 23 -12.06 14.82 -6.40
C ALA A 23 -12.60 15.58 -5.17
N LYS A 24 -11.76 16.37 -4.49
CA LYS A 24 -12.19 17.21 -3.36
C LYS A 24 -13.25 18.25 -3.77
N LYS A 25 -13.07 18.91 -4.92
CA LYS A 25 -14.08 19.85 -5.45
C LYS A 25 -15.40 19.16 -5.79
N MET A 26 -15.36 18.00 -6.42
CA MET A 26 -16.55 17.21 -6.73
C MET A 26 -17.26 16.73 -5.47
N LYS A 27 -16.52 16.31 -4.43
CA LYS A 27 -17.10 16.02 -3.10
C LYS A 27 -17.86 17.22 -2.55
N MET A 28 -17.29 18.43 -2.61
CA MET A 28 -17.94 19.68 -2.17
C MET A 28 -19.19 20.05 -2.99
N LEU A 29 -19.26 19.67 -4.27
CA LEU A 29 -20.38 19.95 -5.18
C LEU A 29 -21.48 18.87 -5.15
N GLY A 30 -21.49 17.99 -4.15
CA GLY A 30 -22.51 16.94 -3.99
C GLY A 30 -22.25 15.67 -4.81
N MET A 31 -21.08 15.54 -5.44
CA MET A 31 -20.66 14.37 -6.21
C MET A 31 -19.73 13.43 -5.43
N GLY A 32 -19.83 13.46 -4.09
CA GLY A 32 -18.92 12.69 -3.23
C GLY A 32 -19.01 11.18 -3.43
N THR A 33 -20.22 10.66 -3.65
CA THR A 33 -20.47 9.23 -3.82
C THR A 33 -19.68 8.61 -4.98
N GLN A 34 -19.55 9.30 -6.14
CA GLN A 34 -18.78 8.75 -7.26
C GLN A 34 -17.28 8.72 -6.98
N VAL A 35 -16.79 9.73 -6.26
CA VAL A 35 -15.39 9.82 -5.86
C VAL A 35 -15.06 8.75 -4.82
N ASP A 36 -15.90 8.61 -3.80
CA ASP A 36 -15.70 7.63 -2.73
C ASP A 36 -15.78 6.20 -3.27
N GLN A 37 -16.64 5.93 -4.27
CA GLN A 37 -16.71 4.64 -4.95
C GLN A 37 -15.44 4.31 -5.76
N LEU A 38 -14.78 5.32 -6.33
CA LEU A 38 -13.52 5.15 -7.07
C LEU A 38 -12.37 4.89 -6.09
N GLU A 39 -12.24 5.72 -5.05
CA GLU A 39 -11.25 5.53 -3.98
C GLU A 39 -11.43 4.17 -3.29
N THR A 40 -12.67 3.77 -2.96
CA THR A 40 -12.96 2.46 -2.34
C THR A 40 -12.43 1.32 -3.19
N SER A 41 -12.69 1.34 -4.50
CA SER A 41 -12.22 0.30 -5.40
C SER A 41 -10.69 0.29 -5.57
N MET A 42 -10.02 1.46 -5.55
CA MET A 42 -8.56 1.53 -5.52
C MET A 42 -7.98 0.90 -4.24
N ASN A 43 -8.56 1.20 -3.08
CA ASN A 43 -8.13 0.64 -1.81
C ASN A 43 -8.39 -0.88 -1.74
N GLN A 44 -9.51 -1.37 -2.26
CA GLN A 44 -9.79 -2.80 -2.36
C GLN A 44 -8.78 -3.54 -3.25
N ALA A 45 -8.40 -2.93 -4.39
CA ALA A 45 -7.38 -3.48 -5.27
C ALA A 45 -6.02 -3.60 -4.57
N ALA A 46 -5.62 -2.57 -3.81
CA ALA A 46 -4.41 -2.60 -2.99
C ALA A 46 -4.48 -3.67 -1.89
N GLU A 47 -5.58 -3.74 -1.12
CA GLU A 47 -5.78 -4.72 -0.07
C GLU A 47 -5.72 -6.17 -0.59
N ALA A 48 -6.22 -6.41 -1.81
CA ALA A 48 -6.18 -7.73 -2.45
C ALA A 48 -4.76 -8.16 -2.85
N ALA A 49 -3.86 -7.21 -3.12
CA ALA A 49 -2.48 -7.50 -3.52
C ALA A 49 -1.57 -7.81 -2.32
N VAL A 50 -1.81 -7.16 -1.17
CA VAL A 50 -0.98 -7.24 0.05
C VAL A 50 -0.56 -8.66 0.47
N PRO A 51 -1.44 -9.69 0.46
CA PRO A 51 -1.06 -11.04 0.85
C PRO A 51 0.11 -11.63 0.06
N GLN A 52 0.34 -11.18 -1.18
CA GLN A 52 1.46 -11.67 -1.99
C GLN A 52 2.82 -11.22 -1.48
N ALA A 53 2.89 -10.17 -0.67
CA ALA A 53 4.14 -9.69 -0.12
C ALA A 53 4.73 -10.65 0.92
N GLN A 54 3.89 -11.41 1.62
CA GLN A 54 4.30 -12.20 2.78
C GLN A 54 5.43 -13.18 2.43
N ALA A 55 5.25 -13.97 1.37
CA ALA A 55 6.25 -14.97 0.97
C ALA A 55 7.58 -14.32 0.58
N LEU A 56 7.54 -13.18 -0.11
CA LEU A 56 8.73 -12.44 -0.56
C LEU A 56 9.46 -11.76 0.60
N LEU A 57 8.73 -11.19 1.56
CA LEU A 57 9.30 -10.62 2.78
C LEU A 57 9.97 -11.70 3.63
N VAL A 58 9.34 -12.87 3.78
CA VAL A 58 9.93 -14.02 4.49
C VAL A 58 11.20 -14.50 3.79
N ASP A 59 11.19 -14.59 2.46
CA ASP A 59 12.36 -14.98 1.68
C ASP A 59 13.51 -13.96 1.83
N ALA A 60 13.21 -12.65 1.82
CA ALA A 60 14.19 -11.61 2.08
C ALA A 60 14.83 -11.74 3.48
N VAL A 61 14.02 -12.03 4.51
CA VAL A 61 14.55 -12.29 5.87
C VAL A 61 15.43 -13.55 5.88
N LYS A 62 15.04 -14.63 5.19
CA LYS A 62 15.84 -15.87 5.14
C LYS A 62 17.18 -15.69 4.43
N LYS A 63 17.25 -14.77 3.47
CA LYS A 63 18.48 -14.43 2.72
C LYS A 63 19.35 -13.38 3.42
N MET A 64 18.90 -12.86 4.56
CA MET A 64 19.63 -11.86 5.33
C MET A 64 20.96 -12.41 5.82
N SER A 65 22.05 -11.71 5.51
CA SER A 65 23.37 -12.08 6.02
C SER A 65 23.55 -11.63 7.47
N VAL A 66 24.54 -12.21 8.16
CA VAL A 66 24.93 -11.76 9.51
C VAL A 66 25.37 -10.28 9.49
N THR A 67 25.97 -9.81 8.39
CA THR A 67 26.37 -8.42 8.23
C THR A 67 25.16 -7.50 8.15
N ASP A 68 24.14 -7.87 7.36
CA ASP A 68 22.89 -7.11 7.25
C ASP A 68 22.18 -7.04 8.60
N ALA A 69 22.10 -8.17 9.32
CA ALA A 69 21.50 -8.23 10.65
C ALA A 69 22.21 -7.29 11.64
N LYS A 70 23.54 -7.24 11.63
CA LYS A 70 24.31 -6.30 12.46
C LYS A 70 24.04 -4.84 12.08
N ALA A 71 24.00 -4.55 10.77
CA ALA A 71 23.69 -3.21 10.28
C ALA A 71 22.28 -2.75 10.70
N ILE A 72 21.30 -3.65 10.65
CA ILE A 72 19.93 -3.38 11.10
C ILE A 72 19.88 -3.12 12.61
N LEU A 73 20.56 -3.94 13.42
CA LEU A 73 20.59 -3.79 14.88
C LEU A 73 21.26 -2.49 15.31
N GLY A 74 22.35 -2.08 14.64
CA GLY A 74 23.03 -0.82 14.90
C GLY A 74 22.42 0.39 14.17
N GLY A 75 21.41 0.17 13.33
CA GLY A 75 20.80 1.18 12.48
C GLY A 75 19.72 2.03 13.16
N GLY A 76 19.16 2.95 12.38
CA GLY A 76 18.07 3.84 12.76
C GLY A 76 16.73 3.14 13.00
N LYS A 77 15.68 3.94 13.23
CA LYS A 77 14.35 3.45 13.65
C LYS A 77 13.65 2.52 12.65
N ASP A 78 14.03 2.57 11.38
CA ASP A 78 13.39 1.87 10.27
C ASP A 78 14.39 1.02 9.44
N SER A 79 15.57 0.71 9.98
CA SER A 79 16.62 0.03 9.21
C SER A 79 16.23 -1.37 8.72
N ALA A 80 15.40 -2.11 9.46
CA ALA A 80 14.89 -3.40 8.96
C ALA A 80 13.92 -3.19 7.80
N THR A 81 13.07 -2.16 7.89
CA THR A 81 12.13 -1.76 6.84
C THR A 81 12.87 -1.35 5.57
N GLN A 82 13.91 -0.53 5.69
CA GLN A 82 14.75 -0.13 4.56
C GLN A 82 15.42 -1.33 3.89
N TYR A 83 15.95 -2.26 4.68
CA TYR A 83 16.50 -3.53 4.16
C TYR A 83 15.45 -4.32 3.39
N LEU A 84 14.27 -4.56 3.98
CA LEU A 84 13.19 -5.31 3.32
C LEU A 84 12.73 -4.60 2.04
N SER A 85 12.60 -3.27 2.07
CA SER A 85 12.21 -2.48 0.90
C SER A 85 13.23 -2.63 -0.22
N SER A 86 14.51 -2.39 0.05
CA SER A 86 15.57 -2.48 -0.97
C SER A 86 15.73 -3.88 -1.57
N THR A 87 15.47 -4.95 -0.80
CA THR A 87 15.71 -6.33 -1.23
C THR A 87 14.49 -7.02 -1.84
N SER A 88 13.27 -6.58 -1.50
CA SER A 88 12.04 -7.28 -1.91
C SER A 88 11.03 -6.42 -2.68
N ARG A 89 11.10 -5.07 -2.60
CA ARG A 89 10.05 -4.18 -3.13
C ARG A 89 9.77 -4.41 -4.61
N GLU A 90 10.78 -4.56 -5.45
CA GLU A 90 10.59 -4.77 -6.90
C GLU A 90 9.93 -6.11 -7.21
N GLN A 91 10.27 -7.16 -6.46
CA GLN A 91 9.63 -8.47 -6.62
C GLN A 91 8.17 -8.42 -6.15
N ILE A 92 7.90 -7.71 -5.06
CA ILE A 92 6.54 -7.50 -4.55
C ILE A 92 5.74 -6.69 -5.57
N ARG A 93 6.31 -5.61 -6.13
CA ARG A 93 5.72 -4.81 -7.21
C ARG A 93 5.28 -5.68 -8.38
N ALA A 94 6.17 -6.55 -8.86
CA ALA A 94 5.88 -7.45 -9.97
C ALA A 94 4.73 -8.45 -9.67
N LYS A 95 4.53 -8.83 -8.40
CA LYS A 95 3.39 -9.66 -7.96
C LYS A 95 2.11 -8.86 -7.73
N PHE A 96 2.23 -7.62 -7.28
CA PHE A 96 1.08 -6.75 -7.00
C PHE A 96 0.41 -6.27 -8.28
N LEU A 97 1.21 -5.83 -9.26
CA LEU A 97 0.69 -5.22 -10.49
C LEU A 97 -0.39 -6.06 -11.20
N PRO A 98 -0.23 -7.38 -11.45
CA PRO A 98 -1.28 -8.16 -12.11
C PRO A 98 -2.54 -8.32 -11.26
N ILE A 99 -2.44 -8.31 -9.92
CA ILE A 99 -3.60 -8.40 -9.04
C ILE A 99 -4.35 -7.08 -9.01
N VAL A 100 -3.62 -5.97 -8.83
CA VAL A 100 -4.18 -4.62 -8.91
C VAL A 100 -4.86 -4.43 -10.26
N LYS A 101 -4.18 -4.82 -11.35
CA LYS A 101 -4.73 -4.79 -12.70
C LYS A 101 -6.02 -5.59 -12.83
N LYS A 102 -6.04 -6.83 -12.34
CA LYS A 102 -7.26 -7.64 -12.35
C LYS A 102 -8.39 -6.99 -11.55
N SER A 103 -8.09 -6.39 -10.40
CA SER A 103 -9.06 -5.69 -9.57
C SER A 103 -9.55 -4.38 -10.21
N THR A 104 -8.71 -3.70 -10.99
CA THR A 104 -9.08 -2.46 -11.70
C THR A 104 -9.78 -2.72 -13.03
N ASP A 105 -9.47 -3.83 -13.69
CA ASP A 105 -10.07 -4.25 -14.97
C ASP A 105 -11.49 -4.81 -14.80
N GLN A 106 -11.92 -5.14 -13.57
CA GLN A 106 -13.31 -5.47 -13.29
C GLN A 106 -14.21 -4.31 -13.72
N VAL A 107 -15.30 -4.63 -14.43
CA VAL A 107 -16.24 -3.78 -15.23
C VAL A 107 -16.95 -2.65 -14.44
N GLY A 108 -16.45 -2.27 -13.28
CA GLY A 108 -16.89 -1.08 -12.54
C GLY A 108 -15.80 -0.01 -12.37
N LEU A 109 -14.52 -0.37 -12.29
CA LEU A 109 -13.48 0.60 -11.92
C LEU A 109 -12.95 1.38 -13.12
N ALA A 110 -12.71 0.72 -14.25
CA ALA A 110 -12.37 1.39 -15.50
C ALA A 110 -13.46 2.38 -15.95
N GLN A 111 -14.74 2.03 -15.81
CA GLN A 111 -15.87 2.91 -16.11
C GLN A 111 -15.94 4.11 -15.17
N LYS A 112 -15.79 3.90 -13.86
CA LYS A 112 -15.75 4.98 -12.85
C LYS A 112 -14.58 5.92 -13.11
N TYR A 113 -13.41 5.37 -13.42
CA TYR A 113 -12.22 6.13 -13.73
C TYR A 113 -12.39 6.94 -15.02
N ASN A 114 -12.88 6.32 -16.10
CA ASN A 114 -13.13 7.02 -17.37
C ASN A 114 -14.21 8.11 -17.21
N ALA A 115 -15.27 7.86 -16.43
CA ALA A 115 -16.28 8.86 -16.12
C ALA A 115 -15.71 10.02 -15.29
N PHE A 116 -14.83 9.72 -14.32
CA PHE A 116 -14.12 10.73 -13.54
C PHE A 116 -13.14 11.52 -14.41
N ALA A 117 -12.32 10.85 -15.21
CA ALA A 117 -11.32 11.42 -16.09
C ALA A 117 -11.96 12.30 -17.18
N GLY A 118 -13.08 11.88 -17.77
CA GLY A 118 -13.85 12.69 -18.71
C GLY A 118 -14.37 13.99 -18.07
N LYS A 119 -14.86 13.93 -16.83
CA LYS A 119 -15.29 15.13 -16.09
C LYS A 119 -14.10 16.01 -15.66
N ALA A 120 -12.99 15.41 -15.27
CA ALA A 120 -11.77 16.12 -14.90
C ALA A 120 -11.10 16.82 -16.09
N ALA A 121 -11.14 16.19 -17.28
CA ALA A 121 -10.68 16.78 -18.53
C ALA A 121 -11.51 18.03 -18.90
N ALA A 122 -12.83 17.98 -18.72
CA ALA A 122 -13.71 19.14 -18.90
C ALA A 122 -13.39 20.32 -17.95
N LEU A 123 -12.71 20.05 -16.83
CA LEU A 123 -12.23 21.05 -15.87
C LEU A 123 -10.77 21.48 -16.12
N GLY A 124 -10.18 21.14 -17.28
CA GLY A 124 -8.84 21.57 -17.67
C GLY A 124 -7.70 20.78 -17.04
N ALA A 125 -7.97 19.62 -16.44
CA ALA A 125 -6.94 18.72 -15.93
C ALA A 125 -6.72 17.55 -16.89
N LEU A 126 -5.87 17.78 -17.89
CA LEU A 126 -5.24 16.69 -18.63
C LEU A 126 -3.73 16.81 -18.42
N ASP A 127 -3.21 15.89 -17.61
CA ASP A 127 -1.79 15.56 -17.64
C ASP A 127 -1.69 14.06 -17.91
N SER A 128 -0.89 13.68 -18.90
CA SER A 128 -0.78 12.30 -19.40
C SER A 128 -0.22 11.32 -18.35
N LYS A 129 0.29 11.85 -17.23
CA LYS A 129 0.74 11.06 -16.07
C LYS A 129 -0.38 10.37 -15.29
N SER A 130 -1.65 10.69 -15.58
CA SER A 130 -2.81 9.94 -15.08
C SER A 130 -3.12 8.65 -15.88
N ALA A 131 -2.31 8.27 -16.87
CA ALA A 131 -2.63 7.14 -17.75
C ALA A 131 -2.45 5.74 -17.14
N ASN A 132 -1.80 5.60 -15.97
CA ASN A 132 -1.52 4.29 -15.37
C ASN A 132 -2.03 4.21 -13.92
N LEU A 133 -3.35 4.03 -13.79
CA LEU A 133 -4.01 3.87 -12.49
C LEU A 133 -3.50 2.62 -11.76
N GLU A 134 -3.29 1.52 -12.49
CA GLU A 134 -2.82 0.26 -11.93
C GLU A 134 -1.43 0.40 -11.31
N GLY A 135 -0.52 1.08 -12.01
CA GLY A 135 0.82 1.40 -11.52
C GLY A 135 0.78 2.31 -10.29
N TYR A 136 -0.07 3.34 -10.31
CA TYR A 136 -0.25 4.22 -9.16
C TYR A 136 -0.76 3.46 -7.92
N VAL A 137 -1.84 2.68 -8.06
CA VAL A 137 -2.41 1.90 -6.96
C VAL A 137 -1.39 0.86 -6.47
N THR A 138 -0.62 0.24 -7.36
CA THR A 138 0.46 -0.68 -7.00
C THR A 138 1.54 0.00 -6.15
N GLU A 139 2.01 1.19 -6.55
CA GLU A 139 2.98 1.93 -5.75
C GLU A 139 2.45 2.35 -4.40
N GLN A 140 1.18 2.79 -4.34
CA GLN A 140 0.56 3.18 -3.08
C GLN A 140 0.34 1.96 -2.17
N ALA A 141 0.00 0.80 -2.73
CA ALA A 141 -0.08 -0.45 -1.97
C ALA A 141 1.29 -0.84 -1.38
N LEU A 142 2.38 -0.67 -2.15
CA LEU A 142 3.74 -0.90 -1.66
C LEU A 142 4.14 0.11 -0.58
N ASN A 143 3.85 1.39 -0.79
CA ASN A 143 4.12 2.44 0.20
C ASN A 143 3.40 2.15 1.51
N GLY A 144 2.09 1.88 1.45
CA GLY A 144 1.32 1.54 2.63
C GLY A 144 1.80 0.27 3.32
N LEU A 145 2.19 -0.76 2.56
CA LEU A 145 2.78 -1.97 3.12
C LEU A 145 4.05 -1.65 3.93
N PHE A 146 5.00 -0.93 3.34
CA PHE A 146 6.28 -0.63 4.01
C PHE A 146 6.13 0.40 5.13
N GLU A 147 5.18 1.33 5.04
CA GLU A 147 4.80 2.22 6.13
C GLU A 147 4.32 1.43 7.36
N MET A 148 3.45 0.43 7.15
CA MET A 148 2.98 -0.43 8.24
C MET A 148 4.09 -1.30 8.83
N ILE A 149 5.05 -1.73 8.01
CA ILE A 149 6.26 -2.45 8.49
C ILE A 149 7.13 -1.51 9.33
N ALA A 150 7.34 -0.26 8.89
CA ALA A 150 8.11 0.75 9.63
C ALA A 150 7.51 1.02 11.01
N LYS A 151 6.19 1.22 11.08
CA LYS A 151 5.46 1.38 12.35
C LYS A 151 5.63 0.19 13.27
N GLN A 152 5.56 -1.02 12.72
CA GLN A 152 5.74 -2.24 13.49
C GLN A 152 7.19 -2.38 13.99
N GLU A 153 8.17 -2.00 13.17
CA GLU A 153 9.59 -1.95 13.57
C GLU A 153 9.81 -0.92 14.69
N GLU A 154 9.29 0.29 14.56
CA GLU A 154 9.41 1.33 15.58
C GLU A 154 8.81 0.85 16.92
N SER A 155 7.64 0.19 16.87
CA SER A 155 7.02 -0.40 18.06
C SER A 155 7.91 -1.47 18.72
N ILE A 156 8.55 -2.33 17.92
CA ILE A 156 9.48 -3.35 18.43
C ILE A 156 10.72 -2.70 19.05
N ARG A 157 11.29 -1.68 18.40
CA ARG A 157 12.46 -0.95 18.91
C ARG A 157 12.16 -0.18 20.20
N ALA A 158 10.95 0.36 20.33
CA ALA A 158 10.51 1.04 21.54
C ALA A 158 10.34 0.08 22.73
N ASN A 159 9.98 -1.19 22.48
CA ASN A 159 9.83 -2.19 23.55
C ASN A 159 10.24 -3.62 23.11
N PRO A 160 11.55 -3.90 23.02
CA PRO A 160 12.05 -5.17 22.50
C PRO A 160 11.71 -6.36 23.42
N ALA A 161 11.66 -6.15 24.74
CA ALA A 161 11.31 -7.20 25.70
C ALA A 161 9.84 -7.62 25.58
N ALA A 162 8.91 -6.68 25.41
CA ALA A 162 7.50 -6.99 25.17
C ALA A 162 7.29 -7.68 23.82
N ALA A 163 8.02 -7.27 22.77
CA ALA A 163 7.97 -7.92 21.47
C ALA A 163 8.41 -9.40 21.55
N ALA A 164 9.53 -9.67 22.24
CA ALA A 164 10.04 -11.03 22.40
C ALA A 164 9.06 -11.95 23.14
N THR A 165 8.50 -11.46 24.27
CA THR A 165 7.52 -12.23 25.06
C THR A 165 6.20 -12.44 24.31
N GLY A 166 5.73 -11.44 23.56
CA GLY A 166 4.54 -11.54 22.72
C GLY A 166 4.68 -12.56 21.60
N LEU A 167 5.83 -12.61 20.94
CA LEU A 167 6.14 -13.62 19.91
C LEU A 167 6.20 -15.02 20.49
N ALA A 168 6.91 -15.20 21.61
CA ALA A 168 6.95 -16.48 22.31
C ALA A 168 5.54 -16.96 22.67
N LYS A 169 4.71 -16.09 23.25
CA LYS A 169 3.33 -16.44 23.63
C LYS A 169 2.46 -16.84 22.43
N LYS A 170 2.61 -16.19 21.27
CA LYS A 170 1.87 -16.57 20.04
C LYS A 170 2.30 -17.93 19.48
N VAL A 171 3.60 -18.22 19.48
CA VAL A 171 4.13 -19.48 18.95
C VAL A 171 3.78 -20.64 19.86
N PHE A 172 3.98 -20.48 21.18
CA PHE A 172 3.70 -21.54 22.15
C PHE A 172 2.23 -21.69 22.49
N GLY A 173 1.40 -20.66 22.30
CA GLY A 173 -0.05 -20.74 22.49
C GLY A 173 -0.83 -21.24 21.26
N ALA A 174 -0.17 -21.39 20.11
CA ALA A 174 -0.74 -22.00 18.91
C ALA A 174 -0.38 -23.50 18.77
N LEU A 175 0.41 -24.03 19.71
CA LEU A 175 0.69 -25.45 19.92
C LEU A 175 -0.25 -26.01 21.00
#